data_AF-A0A940BC49-F1
#
_entry.id   AF-A0A940BC49-F1
#
_cell.length_a   1.000
_cell.length_b   1.000
_cell.length_c   1.000
_cell.angle_alpha   90.00
_cell.angle_beta   90.00
_cell.angle_gamma   90.00
#
_symmetry.space_group_name_H-M   'P 1'
#
loop_
_entity.id
_entity.type
_entity.pdbx_description
1 polymer ?
#
loop_
_entity_poly.entity_id
_entity_poly.type
_entity_poly.pdbx_seq_one_letter_code
_entity_poly.pdbx_strand_id
1 'polypeptide(L)'
;MKQIWKEFKERPWWRKTCDILLLLFAMAGFAIIGAWAFYQLGFTKNKGTIDKNYRYMMSVSEMESLKDSTLTQEQMDELRLTQYARLAAYARFYPVNARLILHAAMRCDDPTMVDKMIRASMMYVGDNPDYTAFSQKLESLINSQPVAQNPHIIPWMNTVEWEALKQAIVKDSTLLNEAGRLTGVEPRLITACLIGEQIRLFNSNRETFKKYLGPVKVLSVQSQFSYGVNGIKNHTAEAVENHLKDPSSEFYMGRRYEHLLDFETENHIDERYKRLVDYRNHLYSYIYTGCILHQTMLQWKRAGYDISDRPDILFTLFNVGFSQSHPNPEPQCGGSHISVNGQTYTFGAIGFDFYYSGELSDAFPYWRQRFISGDGPSMSQQEIADIQDNMSDCNRPVRGSEYIKDDDDQQQQAATHHDDEDEITFTPAMAY
;
A
#
# COMPACT_ATOMS: atom_id res chain seq x y z
N MET A 1 5.47 -17.11 95.24
CA MET A 1 5.94 -17.20 93.84
C MET A 1 7.45 -17.45 93.69
N LYS A 2 8.36 -16.72 94.37
CA LYS A 2 9.82 -16.96 94.28
C LYS A 2 10.30 -18.33 94.78
N GLN A 3 9.59 -18.96 95.70
CA GLN A 3 9.98 -20.26 96.31
C GLN A 3 9.58 -21.46 95.43
N ILE A 4 8.39 -21.44 94.82
CA ILE A 4 7.92 -22.45 93.85
C ILE A 4 8.84 -22.47 92.60
N TRP A 5 9.34 -21.30 92.18
CA TRP A 5 10.25 -21.18 91.05
C TRP A 5 11.66 -21.72 91.34
N LYS A 6 12.09 -21.69 92.61
CA LYS A 6 13.40 -22.21 93.06
C LYS A 6 13.39 -23.74 93.13
N GLU A 7 12.31 -24.32 93.66
CA GLU A 7 12.14 -25.79 93.74
C GLU A 7 11.89 -26.45 92.38
N PHE A 8 11.23 -25.76 91.43
CA PHE A 8 11.05 -26.30 90.08
C PHE A 8 12.37 -26.35 89.29
N LYS A 9 13.27 -25.39 89.53
CA LYS A 9 14.58 -25.25 88.85
C LYS A 9 15.65 -26.23 89.36
N GLU A 10 15.46 -26.77 90.57
CA GLU A 10 16.37 -27.74 91.21
C GLU A 10 16.01 -29.21 90.93
N ARG A 11 14.89 -29.48 90.25
CA ARG A 11 14.56 -30.84 89.81
C ARG A 11 15.38 -31.25 88.59
N PRO A 12 16.03 -32.44 88.60
CA PRO A 12 16.97 -32.86 87.55
C PRO A 12 16.33 -33.01 86.17
N TRP A 13 15.01 -33.22 86.10
CA TRP A 13 14.28 -33.29 84.83
C TRP A 13 14.08 -31.92 84.19
N TRP A 14 13.88 -30.85 84.97
CA TRP A 14 13.67 -29.49 84.43
C TRP A 14 14.90 -28.98 83.69
N ARG A 15 16.09 -29.14 84.28
CA ARG A 15 17.37 -28.83 83.62
C ARG A 15 17.54 -29.62 82.33
N LYS A 16 17.26 -30.93 82.34
CA LYS A 16 17.30 -31.77 81.14
C LYS A 16 16.31 -31.31 80.05
N THR A 17 15.08 -30.92 80.40
CA THR A 17 14.14 -30.35 79.42
C THR A 17 14.60 -29.01 78.88
N CYS A 18 15.15 -28.12 79.71
CA CYS A 18 15.72 -26.86 79.24
C CYS A 18 16.92 -27.11 78.32
N ASP A 19 17.80 -28.05 78.64
CA ASP A 19 18.95 -28.41 77.82
C ASP A 19 18.51 -29.01 76.48
N ILE A 20 17.50 -29.89 76.47
CA ILE A 20 16.91 -30.46 75.24
C ILE A 20 16.27 -29.36 74.39
N LEU A 21 15.50 -28.45 74.98
CA LEU A 21 14.90 -27.32 74.27
C LEU A 21 15.96 -26.37 73.70
N LEU A 22 17.02 -26.12 74.46
CA LEU A 22 18.12 -25.26 74.02
C LEU A 22 18.90 -25.91 72.87
N LEU A 23 19.07 -27.24 72.92
CA LEU A 23 19.67 -28.01 71.83
C LEU A 23 18.80 -27.99 70.56
N LEU A 24 17.48 -28.13 70.70
CA LEU A 24 16.52 -28.04 69.59
C LEU A 24 16.53 -26.63 68.98
N PHE A 25 16.55 -25.58 69.80
CA PHE A 25 16.67 -24.20 69.33
C PHE A 25 18.01 -23.93 68.64
N ALA A 26 19.11 -24.47 69.17
CA ALA A 26 20.43 -24.35 68.56
C ALA A 26 20.48 -25.08 67.20
N MET A 27 19.90 -26.28 67.09
CA MET A 27 19.81 -27.01 65.82
C MET A 27 18.90 -26.28 64.81
N ALA A 28 17.77 -25.72 65.24
CA ALA A 28 16.90 -24.92 64.38
C ALA A 28 17.60 -23.64 63.91
N GLY A 29 18.31 -22.94 64.80
CA GLY A 29 19.10 -21.76 64.47
C GLY A 29 20.23 -22.10 63.48
N PHE A 30 20.92 -23.21 63.69
CA PHE A 30 21.95 -23.70 62.76
C PHE A 30 21.37 -24.03 61.39
N ALA A 31 20.19 -24.66 61.32
CA ALA A 31 19.52 -24.96 60.05
C ALA A 31 19.08 -23.67 59.31
N ILE A 32 18.55 -22.67 60.03
CA ILE A 32 18.13 -21.40 59.43
C ILE A 32 19.33 -20.60 58.93
N ILE A 33 20.40 -20.49 59.73
CA ILE A 33 21.64 -19.80 59.34
C ILE A 33 22.30 -20.55 58.18
N GLY A 34 22.30 -21.88 58.20
CA GLY A 34 22.79 -22.72 57.11
C GLY A 34 22.01 -22.52 55.81
N ALA A 35 20.68 -22.46 55.88
CA ALA A 35 19.83 -22.19 54.72
C ALA A 35 20.02 -20.77 54.17
N TRP A 36 20.13 -19.77 55.05
CA TRP A 36 20.41 -18.38 54.66
C TRP A 36 21.80 -18.25 54.02
N ALA A 37 22.82 -18.89 54.60
CA ALA A 37 24.17 -18.93 54.04
C ALA A 37 24.21 -19.66 52.70
N PHE A 38 23.49 -20.78 52.55
CA PHE A 38 23.37 -21.52 51.29
C PHE A 38 22.75 -20.66 50.18
N TYR A 39 21.73 -19.85 50.50
CA TYR A 39 21.13 -18.89 49.58
C TYR A 39 22.07 -17.71 49.26
N GLN A 40 22.69 -17.08 50.26
CA GLN A 40 23.58 -15.92 50.06
C GLN A 40 24.88 -16.26 49.34
N LEU A 41 25.46 -17.44 49.59
CA LEU A 41 26.64 -17.94 48.89
C LEU A 41 26.31 -18.37 47.44
N GLY A 42 25.05 -18.26 47.02
CA GLY A 42 24.65 -18.45 45.63
C GLY A 42 24.60 -19.91 45.19
N PHE A 43 24.51 -20.87 46.11
CA PHE A 43 24.38 -22.29 45.77
C PHE A 43 23.02 -22.62 45.11
N THR A 44 22.05 -21.70 45.16
CA THR A 44 20.79 -21.74 44.41
C THR A 44 20.82 -20.93 43.12
N LYS A 45 21.96 -20.36 42.72
CA LYS A 45 22.10 -19.72 41.41
C LYS A 45 22.07 -20.81 40.35
N ASN A 46 20.88 -21.10 39.82
CA ASN A 46 20.73 -21.86 38.59
C ASN A 46 21.54 -21.14 37.52
N LYS A 47 22.72 -21.68 37.16
CA LYS A 47 23.43 -21.23 35.97
C LYS A 47 22.46 -21.45 34.81
N GLY A 48 22.06 -20.37 34.14
CA GLY A 48 21.20 -20.46 32.97
C GLY A 48 21.78 -21.49 32.00
N THR A 49 20.95 -22.37 31.47
CA THR A 49 21.37 -23.36 30.49
C THR A 49 21.50 -22.69 29.13
N ILE A 50 22.61 -22.95 28.44
CA ILE A 50 22.80 -22.49 27.04
C ILE A 50 21.92 -23.35 26.13
N ASP A 51 21.21 -22.72 25.20
CA ASP A 51 20.37 -23.42 24.23
C ASP A 51 21.22 -24.33 23.32
N LYS A 52 20.72 -25.52 23.01
CA LYS A 52 21.43 -26.49 22.14
C LYS A 52 21.65 -25.95 20.73
N ASN A 53 20.79 -25.04 20.28
CA ASN A 53 20.84 -24.40 18.98
C ASN A 53 21.53 -23.03 19.02
N TYR A 54 22.18 -22.65 20.12
CA TYR A 54 22.81 -21.33 20.27
C TYR A 54 23.72 -20.96 19.09
N ARG A 55 24.50 -21.91 18.55
CA ARG A 55 25.35 -21.66 17.36
C ARG A 55 24.53 -21.31 16.11
N TYR A 56 23.40 -21.97 15.92
CA TYR A 56 22.48 -21.69 14.83
C TYR A 56 21.81 -20.32 15.01
N MET A 57 21.35 -20.02 16.22
CA MET A 57 20.78 -18.71 16.54
C MET A 57 21.80 -17.59 16.30
N MET A 58 23.07 -17.82 16.69
CA MET A 58 24.17 -16.89 16.48
C MET A 58 24.42 -16.65 14.99
N SER A 59 24.49 -17.72 14.17
CA SER A 59 24.69 -17.56 12.72
C SER A 59 23.54 -16.82 12.04
N VAL A 60 22.33 -16.89 12.59
CA VAL A 60 21.20 -16.07 12.11
C VAL A 60 21.35 -14.61 12.52
N SER A 61 21.76 -14.33 13.76
CA SER A 61 21.96 -12.95 14.22
C SER A 61 23.13 -12.25 13.55
N GLU A 62 24.19 -12.98 13.25
CA GLU A 62 25.42 -12.50 12.62
C GLU A 62 25.29 -12.32 11.10
N MET A 63 24.14 -12.70 10.49
CA MET A 63 23.89 -12.32 9.10
C MET A 63 23.93 -10.79 8.98
N GLU A 64 24.96 -10.28 8.30
CA GLU A 64 25.14 -8.86 8.05
C GLU A 64 23.90 -8.31 7.35
N SER A 65 23.30 -7.27 7.93
CA SER A 65 22.26 -6.53 7.24
C SER A 65 22.88 -5.87 6.03
N LEU A 66 22.26 -6.00 4.86
CA LEU A 66 22.67 -5.32 3.64
C LEU A 66 22.38 -3.80 3.70
N LYS A 67 22.01 -3.27 4.87
CA LYS A 67 21.70 -1.85 5.10
C LYS A 67 22.83 -0.88 4.73
N ASP A 68 24.09 -1.32 4.80
CA ASP A 68 25.25 -0.47 4.50
C ASP A 68 25.75 -0.62 3.04
N SER A 69 25.17 -1.55 2.27
CA SER A 69 25.47 -1.74 0.84
C SER A 69 24.28 -1.28 0.00
N THR A 70 24.42 -0.21 -0.76
CA THR A 70 23.44 0.20 -1.78
C THR A 70 23.41 -0.86 -2.88
N LEU A 71 22.54 -1.85 -2.75
CA LEU A 71 22.28 -2.82 -3.80
C LEU A 71 21.63 -2.13 -5.00
N THR A 72 22.02 -2.53 -6.21
CA THR A 72 21.29 -2.11 -7.40
C THR A 72 19.89 -2.72 -7.40
N GLN A 73 18.96 -2.12 -8.15
CA GLN A 73 17.60 -2.66 -8.30
C GLN A 73 17.62 -4.12 -8.82
N GLU A 74 18.54 -4.44 -9.74
CA GLU A 74 18.73 -5.79 -10.27
C GLU A 74 19.16 -6.78 -9.17
N GLN A 75 20.11 -6.39 -8.31
CA GLN A 75 20.54 -7.22 -7.18
C GLN A 75 19.42 -7.41 -6.16
N MET A 76 18.61 -6.38 -5.92
CA MET A 76 17.43 -6.45 -5.06
C MET A 76 16.39 -7.42 -5.63
N ASP A 77 16.16 -7.41 -6.93
CA ASP A 77 15.19 -8.29 -7.58
C ASP A 77 15.66 -9.75 -7.61
N GLU A 78 16.96 -10.00 -7.83
CA GLU A 78 17.56 -11.34 -7.70
C GLU A 78 17.43 -11.90 -6.28
N LEU A 79 17.68 -11.05 -5.26
CA LEU A 79 17.52 -11.42 -3.86
C LEU A 79 16.06 -11.76 -3.54
N ARG A 80 15.12 -10.93 -3.99
CA ARG A 80 13.67 -11.16 -3.81
C ARG A 80 13.21 -12.44 -4.51
N LEU A 81 13.68 -12.72 -5.72
CA LEU A 81 13.38 -13.96 -6.45
C LEU A 81 13.76 -15.19 -5.62
N THR A 82 14.97 -15.20 -5.06
CA THR A 82 15.46 -16.27 -4.18
C THR A 82 14.60 -16.40 -2.92
N GLN A 83 14.20 -15.28 -2.32
CA GLN A 83 13.34 -15.27 -1.13
C GLN A 83 11.95 -15.81 -1.42
N TYR A 84 11.35 -15.44 -2.56
CA TYR A 84 10.06 -15.97 -2.99
C TYR A 84 10.12 -17.48 -3.24
N ALA A 85 11.20 -17.98 -3.82
CA ALA A 85 11.45 -19.41 -3.99
C ALA A 85 11.42 -20.16 -2.64
N ARG A 86 12.20 -19.65 -1.67
CA ARG A 86 12.31 -20.21 -0.33
C ARG A 86 10.97 -20.14 0.40
N LEU A 87 10.25 -19.03 0.29
CA LEU A 87 8.92 -18.88 0.87
C LEU A 87 7.89 -19.81 0.24
N ALA A 88 7.95 -20.04 -1.07
CA ALA A 88 7.09 -21.00 -1.76
C ALA A 88 7.38 -22.43 -1.33
N ALA A 89 8.68 -22.79 -1.22
CA ALA A 89 9.12 -24.07 -0.66
C ALA A 89 8.58 -24.24 0.76
N TYR A 90 8.75 -23.21 1.59
CA TYR A 90 8.31 -23.20 2.97
C TYR A 90 6.78 -23.26 3.11
N ALA A 91 6.03 -22.57 2.24
CA ALA A 91 4.57 -22.56 2.24
C ALA A 91 3.94 -23.93 1.96
N ARG A 92 4.64 -24.79 1.21
CA ARG A 92 4.18 -26.17 0.94
C ARG A 92 4.09 -27.02 2.21
N PHE A 93 5.01 -26.81 3.15
CA PHE A 93 5.12 -27.62 4.37
C PHE A 93 4.61 -26.89 5.63
N TYR A 94 4.83 -25.57 5.70
CA TYR A 94 4.53 -24.72 6.85
C TYR A 94 3.78 -23.44 6.41
N PRO A 95 2.56 -23.57 5.85
CA PRO A 95 1.84 -22.47 5.21
C PRO A 95 1.54 -21.29 6.14
N VAL A 96 1.31 -21.56 7.43
CA VAL A 96 1.02 -20.50 8.42
C VAL A 96 2.23 -19.60 8.62
N ASN A 97 3.41 -20.20 8.84
CA ASN A 97 4.65 -19.44 9.04
C ASN A 97 5.07 -18.72 7.75
N ALA A 98 4.97 -19.37 6.59
CA ALA A 98 5.26 -18.73 5.31
C ALA A 98 4.40 -17.47 5.08
N ARG A 99 3.10 -17.53 5.40
CA ARG A 99 2.21 -16.36 5.33
C ARG A 99 2.63 -15.25 6.31
N LEU A 100 3.01 -15.60 7.55
CA LEU A 100 3.48 -14.62 8.54
C LEU A 100 4.77 -13.92 8.08
N ILE A 101 5.73 -14.69 7.56
CA ILE A 101 7.01 -14.15 7.05
C ILE A 101 6.77 -13.28 5.82
N LEU A 102 5.97 -13.73 4.85
CA LEU A 102 5.65 -12.94 3.67
C LEU A 102 4.99 -11.61 4.05
N HIS A 103 4.04 -11.63 4.98
CA HIS A 103 3.39 -10.41 5.46
C HIS A 103 4.35 -9.46 6.19
N ALA A 104 5.34 -9.99 6.91
CA ALA A 104 6.39 -9.18 7.51
C ALA A 104 7.36 -8.63 6.46
N ALA A 105 7.70 -9.43 5.44
CA ALA A 105 8.55 -9.04 4.31
C ALA A 105 7.96 -7.86 3.53
N MET A 106 6.63 -7.86 3.29
CA MET A 106 5.93 -6.76 2.63
C MET A 106 5.96 -5.43 3.41
N ARG A 107 6.39 -5.43 4.67
CA ARG A 107 6.45 -4.24 5.55
C ARG A 107 7.87 -3.88 5.98
N CYS A 108 8.86 -4.62 5.49
CA CYS A 108 10.24 -4.51 5.93
C CYS A 108 11.12 -4.13 4.74
N ASP A 109 11.74 -2.95 4.82
CA ASP A 109 12.63 -2.46 3.76
C ASP A 109 13.99 -3.16 3.75
N ASP A 110 14.33 -3.88 4.82
CA ASP A 110 15.56 -4.67 4.92
C ASP A 110 15.32 -6.09 4.36
N PRO A 111 15.85 -6.42 3.16
CA PRO A 111 15.66 -7.74 2.58
C PRO A 111 16.39 -8.82 3.38
N THR A 112 17.46 -8.51 4.11
CA THR A 112 18.16 -9.47 4.96
C THR A 112 17.27 -9.98 6.09
N MET A 113 16.32 -9.15 6.57
CA MET A 113 15.40 -9.57 7.63
C MET A 113 14.50 -10.72 7.20
N VAL A 114 14.09 -10.77 5.93
CA VAL A 114 13.30 -11.89 5.40
C VAL A 114 14.09 -13.19 5.44
N ASP A 115 15.36 -13.15 5.02
CA ASP A 115 16.25 -14.30 5.09
C ASP A 115 16.51 -14.75 6.53
N LYS A 116 16.65 -13.80 7.47
CA LYS A 116 16.74 -14.09 8.91
C LYS A 116 15.48 -14.79 9.41
N MET A 117 14.29 -14.33 9.04
CA MET A 117 13.03 -14.95 9.44
C MET A 117 12.88 -16.38 8.89
N ILE A 118 13.23 -16.59 7.62
CA ILE A 118 13.21 -17.92 6.99
C ILE A 118 14.20 -18.84 7.70
N ARG A 119 15.45 -18.43 7.86
CA ARG A 119 16.50 -19.25 8.50
C ARG A 119 16.20 -19.52 9.97
N ALA A 120 15.78 -18.52 10.76
CA ALA A 120 15.35 -18.77 12.14
C ALA A 120 14.28 -19.88 12.24
N SER A 121 13.36 -19.91 11.27
CA SER A 121 12.32 -20.92 11.20
C SER A 121 12.83 -22.30 10.77
N MET A 122 13.89 -22.36 9.95
CA MET A 122 14.52 -23.61 9.51
C MET A 122 15.10 -24.43 10.66
N MET A 123 15.45 -23.82 11.79
CA MET A 123 15.85 -24.53 13.01
C MET A 123 14.82 -25.58 13.47
N TYR A 124 13.54 -25.33 13.20
CA TYR A 124 12.43 -26.20 13.57
C TYR A 124 11.97 -27.14 12.45
N VAL A 125 12.42 -26.89 11.21
CA VAL A 125 12.14 -27.76 10.07
C VAL A 125 12.92 -29.08 10.18
N GLY A 126 14.11 -29.04 10.79
CA GLY A 126 14.99 -30.19 10.96
C GLY A 126 15.49 -30.75 9.62
N ASP A 127 16.02 -31.98 9.65
CA ASP A 127 16.47 -32.72 8.46
C ASP A 127 15.28 -33.33 7.70
N ASN A 128 14.26 -32.53 7.39
CA ASN A 128 13.14 -33.00 6.57
C ASN A 128 13.64 -33.21 5.12
N PRO A 129 13.75 -34.47 4.65
CA PRO A 129 14.31 -34.76 3.33
C PRO A 129 13.40 -34.26 2.21
N ASP A 130 12.08 -34.28 2.42
CA ASP A 130 11.10 -33.83 1.44
C ASP A 130 11.17 -32.31 1.25
N TYR A 131 11.33 -31.56 2.34
CA TYR A 131 11.56 -30.12 2.27
C TYR A 131 12.85 -29.81 1.52
N THR A 132 13.95 -30.48 1.89
CA THR A 132 15.27 -30.26 1.27
C THR A 132 15.22 -30.57 -0.23
N ALA A 133 14.64 -31.70 -0.62
CA ALA A 133 14.51 -32.09 -2.02
C ALA A 133 13.63 -31.10 -2.80
N PHE A 134 12.52 -30.63 -2.21
CA PHE A 134 11.64 -29.66 -2.86
C PHE A 134 12.30 -28.28 -3.02
N SER A 135 13.00 -27.80 -1.99
CA SER A 135 13.74 -26.54 -2.01
C SER A 135 14.83 -26.55 -3.08
N GLN A 136 15.65 -27.61 -3.14
CA GLN A 136 16.69 -27.77 -4.15
C GLN A 136 16.11 -27.82 -5.56
N LYS A 137 14.98 -28.52 -5.75
CA LYS A 137 14.29 -28.56 -7.03
C LYS A 137 13.80 -27.17 -7.47
N LEU A 138 13.24 -26.37 -6.56
CA LEU A 138 12.79 -25.01 -6.87
C LEU A 138 13.97 -24.08 -7.22
N GLU A 139 15.05 -24.12 -6.45
CA GLU A 139 16.27 -23.33 -6.74
C GLU A 139 16.85 -23.70 -8.11
N SER A 140 16.95 -25.00 -8.43
CA SER A 140 17.42 -25.46 -9.73
C SER A 140 16.52 -24.99 -10.87
N LEU A 141 15.20 -24.96 -10.68
CA LEU A 141 14.28 -24.47 -11.69
C LEU A 141 14.48 -22.98 -11.94
N ILE A 142 14.56 -22.18 -10.89
CA ILE A 142 14.72 -20.72 -11.00
C ILE A 142 16.03 -20.35 -11.70
N ASN A 143 17.14 -20.96 -11.28
CA ASN A 143 18.45 -20.69 -11.86
C ASN A 143 18.58 -21.13 -13.34
N SER A 144 17.64 -21.96 -13.81
CA SER A 144 17.60 -22.42 -15.21
C SER A 144 16.79 -21.52 -16.14
N GLN A 145 16.00 -20.59 -15.60
CA GLN A 145 15.13 -19.74 -16.41
C GLN A 145 15.78 -18.39 -16.71
N PRO A 146 15.66 -17.87 -17.94
CA PRO A 146 16.11 -16.53 -18.26
C PRO A 146 15.23 -15.48 -17.58
N VAL A 147 15.84 -14.38 -17.13
CA VAL A 147 15.12 -13.19 -16.70
C VAL A 147 14.61 -12.45 -17.94
N ALA A 148 13.35 -12.03 -17.92
CA ALA A 148 12.78 -11.23 -19.00
C ALA A 148 13.45 -9.85 -19.05
N GLN A 149 13.68 -9.31 -20.25
CA GLN A 149 14.31 -7.99 -20.41
C GLN A 149 13.40 -6.82 -20.02
N ASN A 150 12.08 -7.01 -20.02
CA ASN A 150 11.12 -5.98 -19.64
C ASN A 150 10.68 -6.16 -18.17
N PRO A 151 10.71 -5.10 -17.36
CA PRO A 151 10.35 -5.18 -15.95
C PRO A 151 8.86 -5.49 -15.71
N HIS A 152 7.96 -5.04 -16.60
CA HIS A 152 6.53 -5.31 -16.50
C HIS A 152 6.05 -6.29 -17.58
N ILE A 153 5.20 -7.24 -17.18
CA ILE A 153 4.48 -8.12 -18.12
C ILE A 153 3.44 -7.37 -18.95
N ILE A 154 2.88 -6.29 -18.42
CA ILE A 154 1.91 -5.41 -19.09
C ILE A 154 2.69 -4.43 -19.98
N PRO A 155 2.62 -4.54 -21.33
CA PRO A 155 3.60 -3.87 -22.19
C PRO A 155 3.57 -2.35 -22.11
N TRP A 156 2.39 -1.73 -21.99
CA TRP A 156 2.26 -0.27 -21.94
C TRP A 156 2.84 0.34 -20.65
N MET A 157 3.01 -0.44 -19.59
CA MET A 157 3.67 0.00 -18.35
C MET A 157 5.19 0.13 -18.50
N ASN A 158 5.80 -0.43 -19.56
CA ASN A 158 7.24 -0.27 -19.82
C ASN A 158 7.57 1.04 -20.58
N THR A 159 6.68 2.05 -20.54
CA THR A 159 6.85 3.33 -21.25
C THR A 159 7.37 4.42 -20.31
N VAL A 160 8.12 5.38 -20.84
CA VAL A 160 8.59 6.54 -20.06
C VAL A 160 7.42 7.45 -19.65
N GLU A 161 6.36 7.47 -20.47
CA GLU A 161 5.10 8.14 -20.20
C GLU A 161 4.43 7.61 -18.92
N TRP A 162 4.46 6.29 -18.69
CA TRP A 162 3.92 5.66 -17.49
C TRP A 162 4.65 6.09 -16.22
N GLU A 163 5.99 6.11 -16.23
CA GLU A 163 6.78 6.52 -15.06
C GLU A 163 6.51 7.96 -14.62
N ALA A 164 6.35 8.87 -15.57
CA ALA A 164 5.96 10.25 -15.28
C ALA A 164 4.51 10.34 -14.76
N LEU A 165 3.59 9.57 -15.37
CA LEU A 165 2.18 9.54 -14.98
C LEU A 165 2.00 8.99 -13.56
N LYS A 166 2.71 7.93 -13.16
CA LYS A 166 2.69 7.40 -11.79
C LYS A 166 2.97 8.49 -10.76
N GLN A 167 4.00 9.28 -11.00
CA GLN A 167 4.39 10.35 -10.08
C GLN A 167 3.36 11.49 -10.03
N ALA A 168 2.70 11.79 -11.15
CA ALA A 168 1.59 12.74 -11.18
C ALA A 168 0.38 12.23 -10.38
N ILE A 169 0.02 10.95 -10.53
CA ILE A 169 -1.10 10.32 -9.82
C ILE A 169 -0.83 10.26 -8.31
N VAL A 170 0.39 9.91 -7.89
CA VAL A 170 0.75 9.82 -6.47
C VAL A 170 0.62 11.18 -5.76
N LYS A 171 0.92 12.29 -6.45
CA LYS A 171 0.70 13.65 -5.91
C LYS A 171 -0.77 13.91 -5.58
N ASP A 172 -1.68 13.32 -6.35
CA ASP A 172 -3.13 13.49 -6.19
C ASP A 172 -3.77 12.36 -5.35
N SER A 173 -2.96 11.47 -4.76
CA SER A 173 -3.45 10.32 -4.01
C SER A 173 -4.41 10.69 -2.87
N THR A 174 -4.18 11.82 -2.19
CA THR A 174 -5.08 12.29 -1.14
C THR A 174 -6.45 12.68 -1.70
N LEU A 175 -6.49 13.38 -2.85
CA LEU A 175 -7.74 13.79 -3.50
C LEU A 175 -8.50 12.59 -4.07
N LEU A 176 -7.78 11.63 -4.66
CA LEU A 176 -8.37 10.38 -5.18
C LEU A 176 -8.96 9.51 -4.07
N ASN A 177 -8.25 9.36 -2.95
CA ASN A 177 -8.74 8.64 -1.78
C ASN A 177 -9.96 9.34 -1.16
N GLU A 178 -9.94 10.67 -1.09
CA GLU A 178 -11.06 11.45 -0.58
C GLU A 178 -12.29 11.35 -1.50
N ALA A 179 -12.10 11.45 -2.81
CA ALA A 179 -13.18 11.23 -3.77
C ALA A 179 -13.79 9.82 -3.64
N GLY A 180 -12.98 8.80 -3.42
CA GLY A 180 -13.47 7.44 -3.18
C GLY A 180 -14.28 7.34 -1.88
N ARG A 181 -13.80 7.97 -0.79
CA ARG A 181 -14.53 8.06 0.49
C ARG A 181 -15.91 8.74 0.32
N LEU A 182 -15.93 9.87 -0.37
CA LEU A 182 -17.13 10.70 -0.58
C LEU A 182 -18.16 10.02 -1.47
N THR A 183 -17.71 9.39 -2.55
CA THR A 183 -18.59 8.71 -3.53
C THR A 183 -18.95 7.29 -3.13
N GLY A 184 -18.27 6.73 -2.12
CA GLY A 184 -18.40 5.32 -1.73
C GLY A 184 -17.84 4.36 -2.77
N VAL A 185 -16.89 4.79 -3.60
CA VAL A 185 -16.25 3.98 -4.65
C VAL A 185 -14.79 3.76 -4.30
N GLU A 186 -14.29 2.55 -4.53
CA GLU A 186 -12.88 2.24 -4.36
C GLU A 186 -12.00 3.22 -5.16
N PRO A 187 -11.08 3.96 -4.52
CA PRO A 187 -10.20 4.94 -5.18
C PRO A 187 -9.46 4.36 -6.38
N ARG A 188 -9.06 3.08 -6.31
CA ARG A 188 -8.39 2.37 -7.41
C ARG A 188 -9.23 2.33 -8.69
N LEU A 189 -10.56 2.24 -8.61
CA LEU A 189 -11.44 2.30 -9.78
C LEU A 189 -11.46 3.71 -10.40
N ILE A 190 -11.49 4.76 -9.56
CA ILE A 190 -11.43 6.16 -10.03
C ILE A 190 -10.08 6.42 -10.71
N THR A 191 -8.98 5.95 -10.10
CA THR A 191 -7.63 6.06 -10.64
C THR A 191 -7.48 5.31 -11.96
N ALA A 192 -8.13 4.15 -12.13
CA ALA A 192 -8.09 3.41 -13.39
C ALA A 192 -8.72 4.20 -14.56
N CYS A 193 -9.85 4.89 -14.32
CA CYS A 193 -10.44 5.81 -15.29
C CYS A 193 -9.49 6.98 -15.63
N LEU A 194 -8.81 7.53 -14.61
CA LEU A 194 -7.81 8.59 -14.81
C LEU A 194 -6.67 8.10 -15.72
N ILE A 195 -6.15 6.90 -15.48
CA ILE A 195 -5.05 6.32 -16.25
C ILE A 195 -5.44 6.13 -17.71
N GLY A 196 -6.62 5.57 -17.99
CA GLY A 196 -7.12 5.42 -19.36
C GLY A 196 -7.15 6.75 -20.12
N GLU A 197 -7.61 7.82 -19.47
CA GLU A 197 -7.66 9.17 -20.07
C GLU A 197 -6.27 9.77 -20.25
N GLN A 198 -5.41 9.68 -19.24
CA GLN A 198 -4.09 10.31 -19.28
C GLN A 198 -3.14 9.60 -20.25
N ILE A 199 -3.17 8.26 -20.33
CA ILE A 199 -2.39 7.51 -21.32
C ILE A 199 -2.83 7.87 -22.74
N ARG A 200 -4.13 8.01 -22.98
CA ARG A 200 -4.65 8.48 -24.27
C ARG A 200 -4.06 9.84 -24.64
N LEU A 201 -4.07 10.80 -23.71
CA LEU A 201 -3.55 12.15 -23.93
C LEU A 201 -2.03 12.20 -24.09
N PHE A 202 -1.29 11.44 -23.27
CA PHE A 202 0.17 11.45 -23.27
C PHE A 202 0.72 10.83 -24.56
N ASN A 203 0.05 9.81 -25.09
CA ASN A 203 0.43 9.19 -26.37
C ASN A 203 -0.04 10.02 -27.57
N SER A 204 -1.25 10.59 -27.55
CA SER A 204 -1.73 11.39 -28.69
C SER A 204 -1.01 12.74 -28.83
N ASN A 205 -0.56 13.33 -27.73
CA ASN A 205 0.10 14.65 -27.69
C ASN A 205 1.56 14.56 -27.20
N ARG A 206 2.34 13.67 -27.81
CA ARG A 206 3.72 13.35 -27.37
C ARG A 206 4.65 14.57 -27.25
N GLU A 207 4.47 15.59 -28.08
CA GLU A 207 5.24 16.85 -27.99
C GLU A 207 4.90 17.64 -26.72
N THR A 208 3.62 17.73 -26.38
CA THR A 208 3.15 18.37 -25.14
C THR A 208 3.64 17.59 -23.92
N PHE A 209 3.62 16.26 -24.01
CA PHE A 209 4.19 15.40 -22.98
C PHE A 209 5.68 15.72 -22.74
N LYS A 210 6.51 15.66 -23.80
CA LYS A 210 7.95 15.89 -23.68
C LYS A 210 8.31 17.28 -23.15
N LYS A 211 7.55 18.30 -23.57
CA LYS A 211 7.87 19.70 -23.26
C LYS A 211 7.37 20.15 -21.89
N TYR A 212 6.24 19.63 -21.43
CA TYR A 212 5.55 20.17 -20.24
C TYR A 212 5.15 19.11 -19.21
N LEU A 213 4.53 18.01 -19.62
CA LEU A 213 3.92 17.06 -18.67
C LEU A 213 4.95 16.13 -18.04
N GLY A 214 5.86 15.57 -18.84
CA GLY A 214 6.92 14.66 -18.40
C GLY A 214 7.88 15.31 -17.39
N PRO A 215 8.48 16.49 -17.69
CA PRO A 215 9.41 17.15 -16.78
C PRO A 215 8.77 17.56 -15.44
N VAL A 216 7.54 18.08 -15.48
CA VAL A 216 6.87 18.62 -14.28
C VAL A 216 6.08 17.52 -13.53
N LYS A 217 5.83 16.39 -14.18
CA LYS A 217 5.10 15.23 -13.66
C LYS A 217 3.72 15.66 -13.16
N VAL A 218 2.92 16.21 -14.08
CA VAL A 218 1.57 16.75 -13.83
C VAL A 218 0.56 16.12 -14.77
N LEU A 219 -0.69 16.07 -14.33
CA LEU A 219 -1.81 15.58 -15.12
C LEU A 219 -2.22 16.62 -16.18
N SER A 220 -2.72 16.13 -17.32
CA SER A 220 -3.30 16.98 -18.34
C SER A 220 -4.78 17.24 -18.03
N VAL A 221 -5.18 18.51 -17.99
CA VAL A 221 -6.56 18.95 -17.72
C VAL A 221 -7.22 19.33 -19.05
N GLN A 222 -8.36 18.70 -19.35
CA GLN A 222 -9.15 18.99 -20.54
C GLN A 222 -10.16 20.12 -20.24
N SER A 223 -10.44 21.00 -21.21
CA SER A 223 -11.32 22.17 -21.02
C SER A 223 -12.24 22.49 -22.21
N GLN A 224 -12.30 21.61 -23.22
CA GLN A 224 -13.08 21.85 -24.44
C GLN A 224 -14.25 20.86 -24.59
N PHE A 225 -14.03 19.72 -25.25
CA PHE A 225 -15.07 18.71 -25.51
C PHE A 225 -15.36 17.81 -24.30
N SER A 226 -14.41 17.78 -23.37
CA SER A 226 -14.38 17.02 -22.14
C SER A 226 -13.62 17.84 -21.10
N TYR A 227 -13.98 17.68 -19.83
CA TYR A 227 -13.51 18.52 -18.74
C TYR A 227 -12.72 17.74 -17.69
N GLY A 228 -11.69 18.39 -17.16
CA GLY A 228 -10.87 17.88 -16.07
C GLY A 228 -9.85 16.83 -16.49
N VAL A 229 -9.22 16.23 -15.49
CA VAL A 229 -8.20 15.19 -15.67
C VAL A 229 -8.78 13.84 -16.08
N ASN A 230 -10.07 13.62 -15.80
CA ASN A 230 -10.81 12.41 -16.20
C ASN A 230 -11.69 12.60 -17.46
N GLY A 231 -11.63 13.75 -18.13
CA GLY A 231 -12.27 13.91 -19.44
C GLY A 231 -13.80 13.79 -19.44
N ILE A 232 -14.49 14.35 -18.44
CA ILE A 232 -15.94 14.25 -18.28
C ILE A 232 -16.66 15.18 -19.27
N LYS A 233 -17.61 14.66 -20.03
CA LYS A 233 -18.44 15.48 -20.94
C LYS A 233 -19.48 16.28 -20.14
N ASN A 234 -19.80 17.50 -20.57
CA ASN A 234 -20.77 18.36 -19.87
C ASN A 234 -22.13 17.68 -19.63
N HIS A 235 -22.70 17.05 -20.66
CA HIS A 235 -23.99 16.35 -20.52
C HIS A 235 -23.93 15.15 -19.57
N THR A 236 -22.77 14.51 -19.44
CA THR A 236 -22.57 13.40 -18.48
C THR A 236 -22.56 13.96 -17.05
N ALA A 237 -21.88 15.09 -16.82
CA ALA A 237 -21.89 15.75 -15.52
C ALA A 237 -23.32 16.21 -15.12
N GLU A 238 -24.06 16.81 -16.05
CA GLU A 238 -25.49 17.15 -15.85
C GLU A 238 -26.33 15.92 -15.49
N ALA A 239 -26.13 14.80 -16.19
CA ALA A 239 -26.84 13.56 -15.88
C ALA A 239 -26.51 13.06 -14.46
N VAL A 240 -25.24 13.11 -14.05
CA VAL A 240 -24.82 12.73 -12.69
C VAL A 240 -25.56 13.53 -11.63
N GLU A 241 -25.58 14.86 -11.77
CA GLU A 241 -26.26 15.78 -10.85
C GLU A 241 -27.75 15.44 -10.71
N ASN A 242 -28.43 15.19 -11.83
CA ASN A 242 -29.84 14.81 -11.84
C ASN A 242 -30.08 13.45 -11.20
N HIS A 243 -29.27 12.45 -11.53
CA HIS A 243 -29.37 11.10 -10.97
C HIS A 243 -29.13 11.05 -9.46
N LEU A 244 -28.29 11.94 -8.91
CA LEU A 244 -28.10 12.05 -7.46
C LEU A 244 -29.37 12.50 -6.75
N LYS A 245 -30.26 13.24 -7.42
CA LYS A 245 -31.44 13.88 -6.83
C LYS A 245 -32.76 13.17 -7.12
N ASP A 246 -32.77 12.19 -8.00
CA ASP A 246 -33.98 11.48 -8.43
C ASP A 246 -34.03 10.06 -7.86
N PRO A 247 -34.77 9.80 -6.77
CA PRO A 247 -34.91 8.46 -6.18
C PRO A 247 -35.57 7.43 -7.10
N SER A 248 -36.24 7.87 -8.18
CA SER A 248 -36.87 6.98 -9.16
C SER A 248 -35.91 6.56 -10.27
N SER A 249 -34.76 7.23 -10.39
CA SER A 249 -33.75 6.90 -11.39
C SER A 249 -33.10 5.54 -11.11
N GLU A 250 -32.93 4.73 -12.16
CA GLU A 250 -32.15 3.49 -12.10
C GLU A 250 -30.68 3.73 -11.71
N PHE A 251 -30.19 4.96 -11.84
CA PHE A 251 -28.84 5.39 -11.48
C PHE A 251 -28.74 5.93 -10.05
N TYR A 252 -29.85 6.15 -9.35
CA TYR A 252 -29.86 6.84 -8.05
C TYR A 252 -28.93 6.19 -7.00
N MET A 253 -28.04 6.97 -6.39
CA MET A 253 -27.01 6.44 -5.48
C MET A 253 -27.51 6.20 -4.05
N GLY A 254 -28.66 6.76 -3.66
CA GLY A 254 -29.17 6.72 -2.29
C GLY A 254 -29.01 8.05 -1.55
N ARG A 255 -29.79 8.20 -0.48
CA ARG A 255 -29.93 9.47 0.28
C ARG A 255 -28.63 10.02 0.81
N ARG A 256 -27.68 9.14 1.16
CA ARG A 256 -26.35 9.54 1.60
C ARG A 256 -25.66 10.49 0.63
N TYR A 257 -25.84 10.28 -0.67
CA TYR A 257 -25.06 10.96 -1.72
C TYR A 257 -25.78 12.13 -2.38
N GLU A 258 -27.05 12.39 -2.03
CA GLU A 258 -27.88 13.40 -2.69
C GLU A 258 -27.19 14.77 -2.73
N HIS A 259 -26.50 15.16 -1.65
CA HIS A 259 -25.91 16.48 -1.48
C HIS A 259 -24.43 16.59 -1.90
N LEU A 260 -23.90 15.57 -2.59
CA LEU A 260 -22.47 15.50 -2.93
C LEU A 260 -22.02 16.57 -3.92
N LEU A 261 -22.92 17.05 -4.77
CA LEU A 261 -22.62 18.01 -5.84
C LEU A 261 -23.52 19.25 -5.79
N ASP A 262 -24.04 19.61 -4.62
CA ASP A 262 -24.88 20.80 -4.45
C ASP A 262 -24.16 22.06 -4.93
N PHE A 263 -24.84 22.88 -5.72
CA PHE A 263 -24.32 24.15 -6.24
C PHE A 263 -24.44 25.26 -5.21
N GLU A 264 -23.45 26.15 -5.18
CA GLU A 264 -23.42 27.31 -4.30
C GLU A 264 -23.90 28.59 -4.99
N THR A 265 -23.82 28.61 -6.31
CA THR A 265 -24.20 29.75 -7.15
C THR A 265 -25.47 29.46 -7.92
N GLU A 266 -26.16 30.50 -8.41
CA GLU A 266 -27.30 30.33 -9.31
C GLU A 266 -26.87 29.92 -10.73
N ASN A 267 -25.60 30.12 -11.09
CA ASN A 267 -25.07 29.78 -12.41
C ASN A 267 -24.39 28.40 -12.39
N HIS A 268 -25.21 27.35 -12.33
CA HIS A 268 -24.74 25.96 -12.22
C HIS A 268 -23.80 25.55 -13.37
N ILE A 269 -23.99 26.09 -14.57
CA ILE A 269 -23.17 25.75 -15.74
C ILE A 269 -21.73 26.24 -15.54
N ASP A 270 -21.56 27.51 -15.16
CA ASP A 270 -20.24 28.09 -14.92
C ASP A 270 -19.55 27.47 -13.70
N GLU A 271 -20.31 27.22 -12.63
CA GLU A 271 -19.77 26.56 -11.43
C GLU A 271 -19.33 25.12 -11.72
N ARG A 272 -20.13 24.33 -12.45
CA ARG A 272 -19.76 22.98 -12.89
C ARG A 272 -18.50 23.01 -13.74
N TYR A 273 -18.44 23.92 -14.71
CA TYR A 273 -17.26 24.07 -15.57
C TYR A 273 -16.02 24.33 -14.71
N LYS A 274 -16.07 25.33 -13.82
CA LYS A 274 -14.96 25.67 -12.91
C LYS A 274 -14.54 24.51 -12.01
N ARG A 275 -15.50 23.80 -11.41
CA ARG A 275 -15.25 22.59 -10.60
C ARG A 275 -14.48 21.52 -11.37
N LEU A 276 -14.83 21.30 -12.64
CA LEU A 276 -14.24 20.24 -13.44
C LEU A 276 -12.88 20.62 -14.05
N VAL A 277 -12.65 21.90 -14.41
CA VAL A 277 -11.42 22.34 -15.10
C VAL A 277 -10.39 23.00 -14.18
N ASP A 278 -10.56 22.91 -12.87
CA ASP A 278 -9.59 23.46 -11.92
C ASP A 278 -8.23 22.76 -12.05
N TYR A 279 -7.19 23.52 -12.39
CA TYR A 279 -5.82 23.03 -12.57
C TYR A 279 -5.05 22.83 -11.26
N ARG A 280 -5.59 23.31 -10.13
CA ARG A 280 -4.97 23.27 -8.81
C ARG A 280 -5.61 22.22 -7.91
N ASN A 281 -6.90 21.96 -8.07
CA ASN A 281 -7.65 20.99 -7.28
C ASN A 281 -8.54 20.12 -8.17
N HIS A 282 -8.14 18.85 -8.34
CA HIS A 282 -8.87 17.92 -9.19
C HIS A 282 -10.01 17.16 -8.48
N LEU A 283 -10.30 17.48 -7.21
CA LEU A 283 -11.23 16.72 -6.37
C LEU A 283 -12.59 16.51 -7.03
N TYR A 284 -13.21 17.56 -7.59
CA TYR A 284 -14.50 17.41 -8.26
C TYR A 284 -14.41 16.51 -9.49
N SER A 285 -13.35 16.61 -10.30
CA SER A 285 -13.16 15.69 -11.44
C SER A 285 -13.18 14.22 -10.98
N TYR A 286 -12.59 13.93 -9.83
CA TYR A 286 -12.61 12.60 -9.22
C TYR A 286 -13.96 12.24 -8.59
N ILE A 287 -14.64 13.17 -7.93
CA ILE A 287 -15.99 12.94 -7.38
C ILE A 287 -16.97 12.60 -8.50
N TYR A 288 -17.01 13.38 -9.59
CA TYR A 288 -17.86 13.06 -10.75
C TYR A 288 -17.52 11.69 -11.33
N THR A 289 -16.23 11.34 -11.43
CA THR A 289 -15.81 10.02 -11.90
C THR A 289 -16.34 8.89 -10.99
N GLY A 290 -16.20 9.04 -9.67
CA GLY A 290 -16.75 8.10 -8.70
C GLY A 290 -18.27 7.98 -8.81
N CYS A 291 -18.99 9.11 -8.95
CA CYS A 291 -20.44 9.09 -9.18
C CYS A 291 -20.80 8.33 -10.45
N ILE A 292 -20.12 8.57 -11.58
CA ILE A 292 -20.40 7.87 -12.85
C ILE A 292 -20.26 6.35 -12.66
N LEU A 293 -19.17 5.90 -12.03
CA LEU A 293 -18.94 4.49 -11.75
C LEU A 293 -20.01 3.90 -10.84
N HIS A 294 -20.36 4.58 -9.75
CA HIS A 294 -21.36 4.12 -8.79
C HIS A 294 -22.75 4.04 -9.42
N GLN A 295 -23.17 5.11 -10.09
CA GLN A 295 -24.46 5.19 -10.79
C GLN A 295 -24.60 4.08 -11.83
N THR A 296 -23.57 3.88 -12.65
CA THR A 296 -23.55 2.83 -13.67
C THR A 296 -23.62 1.44 -13.05
N MET A 297 -22.85 1.18 -11.99
CA MET A 297 -22.91 -0.10 -11.27
C MET A 297 -24.32 -0.37 -10.73
N LEU A 298 -24.96 0.63 -10.13
CA LEU A 298 -26.31 0.49 -9.57
C LEU A 298 -27.36 0.21 -10.64
N GLN A 299 -27.29 0.89 -11.79
CA GLN A 299 -28.17 0.63 -12.93
C GLN A 299 -28.13 -0.85 -13.32
N TRP A 300 -26.92 -1.37 -13.52
CA TRP A 300 -26.68 -2.76 -13.92
C TRP A 300 -27.11 -3.76 -12.85
N LYS A 301 -26.77 -3.49 -11.59
CA LYS A 301 -27.16 -4.32 -10.45
C LYS A 301 -28.69 -4.39 -10.29
N ARG A 302 -29.39 -3.27 -10.43
CA ARG A 302 -30.86 -3.19 -10.38
C ARG A 302 -31.53 -3.92 -11.53
N ALA A 303 -30.89 -3.96 -12.69
CA ALA A 303 -31.33 -4.74 -13.85
C ALA A 303 -31.03 -6.25 -13.72
N GLY A 304 -30.39 -6.69 -12.64
CA GLY A 304 -30.07 -8.11 -12.38
C GLY A 304 -28.73 -8.58 -12.97
N TYR A 305 -27.89 -7.65 -13.45
CA TYR A 305 -26.59 -7.94 -14.04
C TYR A 305 -25.48 -7.24 -13.24
N ASP A 306 -25.18 -7.72 -12.03
CA ASP A 306 -24.21 -7.06 -11.13
C ASP A 306 -22.81 -7.04 -11.76
N ILE A 307 -22.28 -5.84 -12.02
CA ILE A 307 -20.94 -5.58 -12.56
C ILE A 307 -19.99 -5.00 -11.52
N SER A 308 -20.34 -5.03 -10.22
CA SER A 308 -19.45 -4.53 -9.16
C SER A 308 -18.05 -5.15 -9.22
N ASP A 309 -17.96 -6.39 -9.71
CA ASP A 309 -16.73 -7.16 -9.80
C ASP A 309 -16.15 -7.26 -11.22
N ARG A 310 -16.65 -6.41 -12.14
CA ARG A 310 -16.24 -6.34 -13.55
C ARG A 310 -15.64 -4.97 -13.87
N PRO A 311 -14.43 -4.67 -13.37
CA PRO A 311 -13.78 -3.38 -13.58
C PRO A 311 -13.61 -3.06 -15.08
N ASP A 312 -13.32 -4.05 -15.91
CA ASP A 312 -13.25 -3.91 -17.36
C ASP A 312 -14.52 -3.29 -17.97
N ILE A 313 -15.69 -3.72 -17.50
CA ILE A 313 -17.00 -3.23 -17.97
C ILE A 313 -17.28 -1.83 -17.40
N LEU A 314 -16.99 -1.61 -16.12
CA LEU A 314 -17.15 -0.29 -15.49
C LEU A 314 -16.35 0.79 -16.23
N PHE A 315 -15.09 0.52 -16.57
CA PHE A 315 -14.23 1.45 -17.32
C PHE A 315 -14.69 1.64 -18.76
N THR A 316 -15.17 0.57 -19.40
CA THR A 316 -15.78 0.64 -20.73
C THR A 316 -16.96 1.60 -20.72
N LEU A 317 -17.89 1.43 -19.76
CA LEU A 317 -19.10 2.23 -19.63
C LEU A 317 -18.81 3.68 -19.23
N PHE A 318 -17.80 3.92 -18.39
CA PHE A 318 -17.29 5.26 -18.13
C PHE A 318 -16.87 5.96 -19.43
N ASN A 319 -16.11 5.27 -20.28
CA ASN A 319 -15.59 5.84 -21.53
C ASN A 319 -16.68 6.08 -22.59
N VAL A 320 -17.66 5.18 -22.71
CA VAL A 320 -18.74 5.33 -23.71
C VAL A 320 -19.91 6.21 -23.22
N GLY A 321 -20.10 6.32 -21.90
CA GLY A 321 -21.11 7.15 -21.25
C GLY A 321 -22.46 6.46 -21.03
N PHE A 322 -23.31 7.08 -20.20
CA PHE A 322 -24.60 6.52 -19.76
C PHE A 322 -25.55 6.12 -20.91
N SER A 323 -25.55 6.87 -22.01
CA SER A 323 -26.44 6.58 -23.15
C SER A 323 -26.14 5.25 -23.84
N GLN A 324 -24.94 4.69 -23.62
CA GLN A 324 -24.53 3.38 -24.14
C GLN A 324 -24.59 2.29 -23.06
N SER A 325 -25.01 2.63 -21.84
CA SER A 325 -25.11 1.70 -20.72
C SER A 325 -26.43 0.92 -20.80
N HIS A 326 -26.35 -0.26 -21.42
CA HIS A 326 -27.47 -1.17 -21.61
C HIS A 326 -27.20 -2.50 -20.90
N PRO A 327 -27.75 -2.71 -19.68
CA PRO A 327 -27.55 -3.93 -18.91
C PRO A 327 -27.94 -5.18 -19.69
N ASN A 328 -27.07 -6.19 -19.66
CA ASN A 328 -27.26 -7.45 -20.37
C ASN A 328 -26.41 -8.57 -19.73
N PRO A 329 -26.67 -9.86 -20.01
CA PRO A 329 -25.98 -10.97 -19.33
C PRO A 329 -24.51 -11.17 -19.73
N GLU A 330 -24.09 -10.65 -20.88
CA GLU A 330 -22.76 -10.93 -21.46
C GLU A 330 -22.06 -9.63 -21.89
N PRO A 331 -21.81 -8.70 -20.94
CA PRO A 331 -21.13 -7.45 -21.26
C PRO A 331 -19.69 -7.71 -21.70
N GLN A 332 -19.25 -6.91 -22.68
CA GLN A 332 -17.92 -7.02 -23.28
C GLN A 332 -17.07 -5.79 -22.94
N CYS A 333 -15.78 -6.04 -22.68
CA CYS A 333 -14.80 -4.98 -22.49
C CYS A 333 -14.54 -4.25 -23.82
N GLY A 334 -14.45 -2.91 -23.78
CA GLY A 334 -14.33 -2.08 -24.97
C GLY A 334 -13.97 -0.63 -24.66
N GLY A 335 -14.56 0.29 -25.43
CA GLY A 335 -14.29 1.73 -25.37
C GLY A 335 -13.38 2.20 -26.52
N SER A 336 -12.92 3.44 -26.42
CA SER A 336 -12.03 4.05 -27.41
C SER A 336 -10.72 3.30 -27.50
N HIS A 337 -10.19 3.21 -28.73
CA HIS A 337 -8.87 2.63 -28.98
C HIS A 337 -7.76 3.58 -28.52
N ILE A 338 -6.75 3.03 -27.85
CA ILE A 338 -5.57 3.74 -27.37
C ILE A 338 -4.35 3.03 -27.91
N SER A 339 -3.54 3.74 -28.70
CA SER A 339 -2.31 3.19 -29.27
C SER A 339 -1.11 3.56 -28.39
N VAL A 340 -0.41 2.55 -27.88
CA VAL A 340 0.81 2.71 -27.08
C VAL A 340 1.90 1.84 -27.67
N ASN A 341 3.04 2.44 -28.05
CA ASN A 341 4.19 1.74 -28.64
C ASN A 341 3.82 0.77 -29.79
N GLY A 342 2.90 1.17 -30.66
CA GLY A 342 2.48 0.37 -31.82
C GLY A 342 1.50 -0.78 -31.51
N GLN A 343 1.09 -0.95 -30.25
CA GLN A 343 0.01 -1.85 -29.86
C GLN A 343 -1.27 -1.06 -29.56
N THR A 344 -2.41 -1.61 -29.96
CA THR A 344 -3.72 -1.00 -29.75
C THR A 344 -4.44 -1.69 -28.61
N TYR A 345 -4.88 -0.89 -27.65
CA TYR A 345 -5.67 -1.31 -26.49
C TYR A 345 -7.05 -0.67 -26.53
N THR A 346 -8.01 -1.24 -25.82
CA THR A 346 -9.26 -0.55 -25.50
C THR A 346 -9.13 0.18 -24.16
N PHE A 347 -9.92 1.23 -23.96
CA PHE A 347 -9.95 1.95 -22.69
C PHE A 347 -10.23 1.01 -21.51
N GLY A 348 -11.21 0.11 -21.65
CA GLY A 348 -11.55 -0.87 -20.62
C GLY A 348 -10.39 -1.80 -20.29
N ALA A 349 -9.60 -2.22 -21.29
CA ALA A 349 -8.44 -3.08 -21.09
C ALA A 349 -7.32 -2.37 -20.34
N ILE A 350 -7.01 -1.11 -20.67
CA ILE A 350 -5.99 -0.34 -19.93
C ILE A 350 -6.39 -0.18 -18.46
N GLY A 351 -7.65 0.15 -18.19
CA GLY A 351 -8.14 0.26 -16.82
C GLY A 351 -8.06 -1.08 -16.08
N PHE A 352 -8.42 -2.19 -16.73
CA PHE A 352 -8.34 -3.53 -16.17
C PHE A 352 -6.90 -3.95 -15.86
N ASP A 353 -5.98 -3.71 -16.79
CA ASP A 353 -4.55 -3.97 -16.65
C ASP A 353 -4.00 -3.26 -15.41
N PHE A 354 -4.26 -1.96 -15.28
CA PHE A 354 -3.88 -1.21 -14.08
C PHE A 354 -4.56 -1.78 -12.83
N TYR A 355 -5.87 -2.01 -12.88
CA TYR A 355 -6.61 -2.44 -11.70
C TYR A 355 -6.03 -3.71 -11.10
N TYR A 356 -5.57 -4.67 -11.91
CA TYR A 356 -5.00 -5.93 -11.40
C TYR A 356 -3.47 -6.05 -11.43
N SER A 357 -2.73 -5.03 -11.86
CA SER A 357 -1.26 -5.10 -11.93
C SER A 357 -0.55 -5.08 -10.57
N GLY A 358 -1.21 -4.60 -9.52
CA GLY A 358 -0.57 -4.28 -8.24
C GLY A 358 0.14 -2.92 -8.21
N GLU A 359 0.24 -2.23 -9.36
CA GLU A 359 0.80 -0.87 -9.42
C GLU A 359 0.04 0.08 -8.51
N LEU A 360 0.77 0.94 -7.80
CA LEU A 360 0.25 1.94 -6.87
C LEU A 360 -0.68 1.36 -5.78
N SER A 361 -0.56 0.08 -5.45
CA SER A 361 -1.42 -0.56 -4.44
C SER A 361 -1.21 -0.03 -3.02
N ASP A 362 -0.04 0.53 -2.71
CA ASP A 362 0.20 1.22 -1.43
C ASP A 362 -0.61 2.52 -1.33
N ALA A 363 -0.73 3.27 -2.43
CA ALA A 363 -1.51 4.51 -2.49
C ALA A 363 -3.01 4.25 -2.67
N PHE A 364 -3.37 3.20 -3.42
CA PHE A 364 -4.74 2.83 -3.78
C PHE A 364 -4.96 1.32 -3.53
N PRO A 365 -5.13 0.91 -2.26
CA PRO A 365 -5.29 -0.48 -1.90
C PRO A 365 -6.66 -1.03 -2.31
N TYR A 366 -6.71 -2.34 -2.49
CA TYR A 366 -7.96 -3.03 -2.83
C TYR A 366 -8.96 -2.99 -1.69
N TRP A 367 -10.17 -2.57 -1.98
CA TRP A 367 -11.27 -2.63 -1.03
C TRP A 367 -11.95 -3.99 -1.05
N ARG A 368 -12.35 -4.47 0.14
CA ARG A 368 -13.14 -5.70 0.25
C ARG A 368 -14.51 -5.58 -0.45
N GLN A 369 -15.10 -4.40 -0.38
CA GLN A 369 -16.30 -4.00 -1.10
C GLN A 369 -15.95 -2.78 -1.93
N ARG A 370 -16.06 -2.90 -3.25
CA ARG A 370 -15.66 -1.85 -4.19
C ARG A 370 -16.61 -0.65 -4.20
N PHE A 371 -17.84 -0.87 -3.73
CA PHE A 371 -18.90 0.11 -3.65
C PHE A 371 -19.59 0.03 -2.28
N ILE A 372 -19.85 1.17 -1.67
CA ILE A 372 -20.57 1.31 -0.40
C ILE A 372 -22.00 1.74 -0.71
N SER A 373 -22.99 1.04 -0.14
CA SER A 373 -24.42 1.35 -0.37
C SER A 373 -24.84 2.71 0.20
N GLY A 374 -25.72 3.43 -0.50
CA GLY A 374 -26.26 4.72 -0.06
C GLY A 374 -27.48 4.70 0.85
N ASP A 375 -27.88 3.54 1.38
CA ASP A 375 -29.05 3.37 2.25
C ASP A 375 -28.87 3.95 3.67
N GLY A 376 -27.70 4.55 3.95
CA GLY A 376 -27.39 5.23 5.20
C GLY A 376 -28.03 6.63 5.33
N PRO A 377 -27.84 7.30 6.48
CA PRO A 377 -28.29 8.67 6.66
C PRO A 377 -27.62 9.60 5.63
N SER A 378 -28.36 10.63 5.22
CA SER A 378 -27.85 11.75 4.42
C SER A 378 -26.61 12.36 5.09
N MET A 379 -25.68 12.87 4.27
CA MET A 379 -24.51 13.60 4.78
C MET A 379 -24.94 14.72 5.73
N SER A 380 -24.17 14.90 6.80
CA SER A 380 -24.35 16.00 7.75
C SER A 380 -24.03 17.34 7.09
N GLN A 381 -24.56 18.43 7.65
CA GLN A 381 -24.24 19.79 7.18
C GLN A 381 -22.75 20.11 7.27
N GLN A 382 -22.03 19.54 8.25
CA GLN A 382 -20.59 19.69 8.35
C GLN A 382 -19.88 18.96 7.19
N GLU A 383 -20.25 17.72 6.88
CA GLU A 383 -19.67 16.99 5.74
C GLU A 383 -19.90 17.73 4.43
N ILE A 384 -21.08 18.32 4.23
CA ILE A 384 -21.41 19.13 3.05
C ILE A 384 -20.52 20.38 3.02
N ALA A 385 -20.42 21.10 4.14
CA ALA A 385 -19.59 22.30 4.26
C ALA A 385 -18.09 21.99 4.03
N ASP A 386 -17.59 20.84 4.49
CA ASP A 386 -16.18 20.45 4.29
C ASP A 386 -15.87 20.18 2.81
N ILE A 387 -16.81 19.60 2.05
CA ILE A 387 -16.67 19.39 0.60
C ILE A 387 -16.65 20.73 -0.14
N GLN A 388 -17.51 21.65 0.30
CA GLN A 388 -17.62 23.00 -0.22
C GLN A 388 -16.38 23.85 0.09
N ASP A 389 -15.86 23.80 1.32
CA ASP A 389 -14.70 24.57 1.77
C ASP A 389 -13.38 24.09 1.12
N ASN A 390 -13.32 22.82 0.70
CA ASN A 390 -12.24 22.34 -0.16
C ASN A 390 -12.18 23.04 -1.54
N MET A 391 -13.13 23.96 -1.87
CA MET A 391 -13.04 24.90 -2.99
C MET A 391 -12.36 26.23 -2.65
N SER A 392 -12.44 26.70 -1.39
CA SER A 392 -12.02 28.07 -1.01
C SER A 392 -10.52 28.23 -0.91
N ASP A 393 -9.81 27.16 -0.58
CA ASP A 393 -8.39 27.24 -0.27
C ASP A 393 -7.53 26.55 -1.33
N CYS A 394 -6.72 27.35 -2.01
CA CYS A 394 -5.55 26.89 -2.76
C CYS A 394 -4.46 26.31 -1.82
N ASN A 395 -4.78 26.04 -0.55
CA ASN A 395 -3.88 25.42 0.41
C ASN A 395 -4.10 23.91 0.44
N ARG A 396 -3.00 23.21 0.23
CA ARG A 396 -2.84 21.76 0.34
C ARG A 396 -3.63 21.16 1.52
N PRO A 397 -4.00 19.87 1.46
CA PRO A 397 -4.21 19.10 2.69
C PRO A 397 -3.03 19.36 3.63
N VAL A 398 -3.35 19.65 4.89
CA VAL A 398 -2.38 20.04 5.93
C VAL A 398 -1.19 19.09 5.90
N ARG A 399 0.00 19.66 5.75
CA ARG A 399 1.31 18.98 5.79
C ARG A 399 1.35 18.06 7.02
N GLY A 400 1.28 16.75 6.81
CA GLY A 400 1.15 15.78 7.90
C GLY A 400 1.34 14.30 7.54
N SER A 401 1.34 13.92 6.26
CA SER A 401 1.82 12.60 5.81
C SER A 401 3.04 12.79 4.93
N GLU A 402 4.16 13.14 5.55
CA GLU A 402 5.45 13.14 4.85
C GLU A 402 5.79 11.72 4.46
N TYR A 403 5.75 11.46 3.15
CA TYR A 403 6.61 10.44 2.57
C TYR A 403 8.04 10.96 2.75
N ILE A 404 8.81 10.26 3.60
CA ILE A 404 10.25 10.50 3.71
C ILE A 404 10.82 10.23 2.32
N LYS A 405 11.36 11.28 1.72
CA LYS A 405 12.03 11.22 0.43
C LYS A 405 13.50 10.98 0.74
N ASP A 406 14.05 9.87 0.26
CA ASP A 406 15.50 9.66 0.30
C ASP A 406 16.16 10.73 -0.59
N ASP A 407 17.12 11.45 -0.03
CA ASP A 407 17.74 12.67 -0.58
C ASP A 407 18.91 12.39 -1.55
N ASP A 408 19.06 11.18 -2.10
CA ASP A 408 20.27 10.81 -2.85
C ASP A 408 20.27 11.18 -4.35
N ASP A 409 19.13 11.57 -4.93
CA ASP A 409 19.05 11.83 -6.39
C ASP A 409 19.55 13.22 -6.82
N GLN A 410 19.90 14.12 -5.90
CA GLN A 410 20.39 15.46 -6.25
C GLN A 410 21.92 15.59 -6.29
N GLN A 411 22.69 14.58 -5.85
CA GLN A 411 24.16 14.65 -5.86
C GLN A 411 24.82 14.00 -7.08
N GLN A 412 24.11 13.18 -7.87
CA GLN A 412 24.70 12.51 -9.05
C GLN A 412 24.66 13.34 -10.35
N GLN A 413 23.92 14.46 -10.41
CA GLN A 413 23.91 15.34 -11.59
C GLN A 413 24.93 16.49 -11.52
N ALA A 414 25.63 16.66 -10.40
CA ALA A 414 26.64 17.71 -10.23
C ALA A 414 28.10 17.25 -10.44
N ALA A 415 28.34 15.95 -10.68
CA ALA A 415 29.69 15.36 -10.70
C ALA A 415 30.20 14.91 -12.07
N THR A 416 29.52 15.23 -13.18
CA THR A 416 29.94 14.81 -14.55
C THR A 416 30.15 15.97 -15.54
N HIS A 417 30.48 17.16 -15.05
CA HIS A 417 30.90 18.29 -15.90
C HIS A 417 32.19 18.95 -15.40
N HIS A 418 33.29 18.21 -15.48
CA HIS A 418 34.63 18.78 -15.61
C HIS A 418 35.48 17.88 -16.50
N ASP A 419 36.35 18.52 -17.26
CA ASP A 419 37.33 17.99 -18.20
C ASP A 419 36.79 17.63 -19.59
N ASP A 420 36.76 18.64 -20.46
CA ASP A 420 37.44 18.61 -21.78
C ASP A 420 37.29 20.00 -22.44
N GLU A 421 38.18 20.93 -22.06
CA GLU A 421 38.48 22.10 -22.90
C GLU A 421 39.59 21.71 -23.87
N ASP A 422 39.25 21.49 -25.14
CA ASP A 422 40.22 21.62 -26.23
C ASP A 422 39.69 22.59 -27.29
N GLU A 423 40.60 23.50 -27.60
CA GLU A 423 40.51 24.75 -28.34
C GLU A 423 40.26 24.52 -29.84
N ILE A 424 39.14 25.02 -30.38
CA ILE A 424 39.02 25.28 -31.83
C ILE A 424 38.39 26.66 -32.06
N THR A 425 39.27 27.61 -32.40
CA THR A 425 38.94 28.92 -32.96
C THR A 425 38.30 28.79 -34.34
N PHE A 426 37.17 29.47 -34.57
CA PHE A 426 36.74 29.86 -35.91
C PHE A 426 36.29 31.33 -35.94
N THR A 427 36.90 32.07 -36.87
CA THR A 427 36.68 33.48 -37.21
C THR A 427 35.34 33.71 -37.94
N PRO A 428 34.79 34.94 -37.90
CA PRO A 428 33.49 35.26 -38.50
C PRO A 428 33.63 35.94 -39.89
N ALA A 429 32.73 35.58 -40.82
CA ALA A 429 32.40 36.37 -42.02
C ALA A 429 30.99 35.97 -42.48
N MET A 430 29.99 36.85 -42.33
CA MET A 430 29.48 37.82 -43.31
C MET A 430 28.79 37.22 -44.56
N ALA A 431 27.51 37.62 -44.69
CA ALA A 431 26.72 37.89 -45.90
C ALA A 431 26.52 36.76 -46.93
N TYR A 432 25.28 36.34 -47.12
CA TYR A 432 24.36 36.84 -48.16
C TYR A 432 22.90 36.52 -47.81
#